data_AF-A0A7Y6IRI5-F1
#
_entry.id   AF-A0A7Y6IRI5-F1
#
_cell.length_a   1.000
_cell.length_b   1.000
_cell.length_c   1.000
_cell.angle_alpha   90.00
_cell.angle_beta   90.00
_cell.angle_gamma   90.00
#
_symmetry.space_group_name_H-M   'P 1'
#
loop_
_entity.id
_entity.type
_entity.pdbx_description
1 polymer ?
#
loop_
_entity_poly.entity_id
_entity_poly.type
_entity_poly.pdbx_seq_one_letter_code
_entity_poly.pdbx_strand_id
1 'polypeptide(L)'
;MTTVARSGTPASPPKRSRIGDLRMRDVYRGLAVVAAAAAVAAGVVFVLPSGPDEVAAGPVAAPPAQPSSSGAAVQETPTVLGTTAAPSDAASALPSDGTTAPPSGAVTAVPEETSAAVPTLAVTLTATVAAGAPATDAPTPGPSGVAATAPPTAPSTTLTPSPLAATGRPVPTPGTTLAPGYTAMEALYADARLPRLPAKARRVPLKAAPGRTVKDRRSGVVLPRLAKPWKTYGPAPFTTRQVLPQARGSRLRGMFVTCPLPIEEQKAPRDSALLAARWTLNHHPKGATITWLASQPVKKGWLLMYRVKYGRHSSRAAVVVLDGGMPKPALAFVTVPDTQRKRWSDVTRVISGVRVLG
;
A
#
# COMPACT_ATOMS: atom_id res chain seq x y z
N MET A 1 58.37 -17.58 -41.72
CA MET A 1 57.39 -16.48 -41.61
C MET A 1 56.60 -16.71 -40.33
N THR A 2 56.94 -15.95 -39.29
CA THR A 2 56.54 -16.23 -37.91
C THR A 2 55.64 -15.09 -37.44
N THR A 3 54.35 -15.34 -37.28
CA THR A 3 53.38 -14.34 -36.85
C THR A 3 53.15 -14.47 -35.34
N VAL A 4 53.60 -13.45 -34.61
CA VAL A 4 53.49 -13.31 -33.15
C VAL A 4 52.07 -12.86 -32.78
N ALA A 5 51.38 -13.65 -31.97
CA ALA A 5 50.10 -13.29 -31.36
C ALA A 5 50.32 -12.39 -30.13
N ARG A 6 49.78 -11.17 -30.15
CA ARG A 6 49.73 -10.26 -28.99
C ARG A 6 48.47 -10.54 -28.17
N SER A 7 48.66 -11.04 -26.96
CA SER A 7 47.63 -11.18 -25.92
C SER A 7 47.24 -9.79 -25.38
N GLY A 8 45.99 -9.39 -25.60
CA GLY A 8 45.43 -8.17 -25.03
C GLY A 8 44.90 -8.41 -23.62
N THR A 9 45.48 -7.71 -22.65
CA THR A 9 45.08 -7.70 -21.23
C THR A 9 43.69 -7.05 -21.07
N PRO A 10 42.71 -7.69 -20.41
CA PRO A 10 41.42 -7.06 -20.13
C PRO A 10 41.57 -5.97 -19.07
N ALA A 11 41.16 -4.75 -19.42
CA ALA A 11 41.14 -3.60 -18.53
C ALA A 11 40.19 -3.84 -17.33
N SER A 12 40.71 -3.62 -16.13
CA SER A 12 39.94 -3.69 -14.88
C SER A 12 38.80 -2.67 -14.88
N PRO A 13 37.58 -3.05 -14.43
CA PRO A 13 36.47 -2.12 -14.31
C PRO A 13 36.70 -1.11 -13.18
N PRO A 14 36.30 0.16 -13.35
CA PRO A 14 36.48 1.19 -12.34
C PRO A 14 35.65 0.90 -11.08
N LYS A 15 36.31 0.96 -9.93
CA LYS A 15 35.68 0.88 -8.60
C LYS A 15 34.69 2.04 -8.42
N ARG A 16 33.40 1.78 -8.64
CA ARG A 16 32.33 2.72 -8.26
C ARG A 16 32.21 2.73 -6.73
N SER A 17 32.50 3.87 -6.13
CA SER A 17 32.32 4.13 -4.71
C SER A 17 30.90 3.78 -4.25
N ARG A 18 30.80 2.90 -3.25
CA ARG A 18 29.58 2.55 -2.53
C ARG A 18 29.18 3.70 -1.59
N ILE A 19 28.66 4.79 -2.16
CA ILE A 19 28.11 5.93 -1.40
C ILE A 19 26.58 6.00 -1.48
N GLY A 20 25.95 4.94 -1.99
CA GLY A 20 24.50 4.86 -2.23
C GLY A 20 23.76 3.76 -1.47
N ASP A 21 24.33 3.17 -0.42
CA ASP A 21 23.65 2.12 0.36
C ASP A 21 23.49 2.47 1.84
N LEU A 22 23.24 3.76 2.13
CA LEU A 22 22.56 4.12 3.36
C LEU A 22 21.09 3.73 3.19
N ARG A 23 20.66 2.69 3.90
CA ARG A 23 19.26 2.29 3.89
C ARG A 23 18.46 3.49 4.37
N MET A 24 17.41 3.86 3.62
CA MET A 24 16.47 4.94 4.00
C MET A 24 16.01 4.88 5.46
N ARG A 25 16.01 3.68 6.07
CA ARG A 25 15.73 3.48 7.50
C ARG A 25 16.75 4.16 8.42
N ASP A 26 18.02 4.21 8.06
CA ASP A 26 19.08 4.85 8.83
C ASP A 26 19.02 6.37 8.69
N VAL A 27 18.64 6.87 7.50
CA VAL A 27 18.37 8.31 7.27
C VAL A 27 17.19 8.78 8.13
N TYR A 28 16.10 8.01 8.19
CA TYR A 28 14.97 8.35 9.07
C TYR A 28 15.29 8.20 10.56
N ARG A 29 16.12 7.23 10.94
CA ARG A 29 16.58 7.12 12.34
C ARG A 29 17.47 8.28 12.74
N GLY A 30 18.41 8.70 11.88
CA GLY A 30 19.24 9.87 12.12
C GLY A 30 18.40 11.15 12.28
N LEU A 31 17.43 11.36 11.39
CA LEU A 31 16.58 12.55 11.43
C LEU A 31 15.63 12.57 12.65
N ALA A 32 15.17 11.41 13.11
CA ALA A 32 14.36 11.28 14.33
C ALA A 32 15.18 11.58 15.61
N VAL A 33 16.45 11.16 15.67
CA VAL A 33 17.34 11.46 16.79
C VAL A 33 17.65 12.96 16.86
N VAL A 34 17.89 13.61 15.72
CA VAL A 34 18.10 15.07 15.67
C VAL A 34 16.87 15.84 16.12
N ALA A 35 15.66 15.43 15.71
CA ALA A 35 14.42 16.07 16.14
C ALA A 35 14.16 15.90 17.64
N ALA A 36 14.45 14.72 18.21
CA ALA A 36 14.34 14.48 19.64
C ALA A 36 15.33 15.32 20.44
N ALA A 37 16.58 15.44 19.98
CA ALA A 37 17.58 16.30 20.61
C ALA A 37 17.18 17.78 20.61
N ALA A 38 16.61 18.28 19.51
CA ALA A 38 16.10 19.64 19.42
C ALA A 38 14.92 19.91 20.38
N ALA A 39 14.03 18.94 20.58
CA ALA A 39 12.92 19.06 21.53
C ALA A 39 13.39 19.09 22.99
N VAL A 40 14.41 18.30 23.34
CA VAL A 40 15.02 18.32 24.68
C VAL A 40 15.71 19.66 24.93
N ALA A 41 16.43 20.20 23.95
CA ALA A 41 17.06 21.52 24.07
C ALA A 41 16.03 22.65 24.26
N ALA A 42 14.89 22.60 23.56
CA ALA A 42 13.81 23.58 23.72
C ALA A 42 13.08 23.44 25.07
N GLY A 43 12.93 22.22 25.59
CA GLY A 43 12.31 21.98 26.90
C GLY A 43 13.16 22.46 28.08
N VAL A 44 14.49 22.40 27.98
CA VAL A 44 15.41 22.89 29.03
C VAL A 44 15.35 24.41 29.19
N VAL A 45 15.00 25.16 28.15
CA VAL A 45 14.87 26.63 28.22
C VAL A 45 13.58 27.08 28.94
N PHE A 46 12.58 26.21 29.10
CA PHE A 46 11.27 26.61 29.64
C PHE A 46 11.05 26.26 31.12
N VAL A 47 12.07 25.76 31.83
CA VAL A 47 12.00 25.52 33.28
C VAL A 47 12.66 26.68 34.02
N LEU A 48 11.94 27.81 34.09
CA LEU A 48 12.17 28.86 35.08
C LEU A 48 11.06 28.74 36.14
N PRO A 49 11.39 28.66 37.44
CA PRO A 49 10.40 28.46 38.50
C PRO A 49 9.70 29.79 38.83
N SER A 50 8.42 29.92 38.45
CA SER A 50 7.54 30.93 39.02
C SER A 50 6.99 30.43 40.35
N GLY A 51 7.26 31.19 41.41
CA GLY A 51 6.89 30.88 42.79
C GLY A 51 5.38 30.87 43.05
N PRO A 52 4.97 30.37 44.23
CA PRO A 52 3.59 30.20 44.60
C PRO A 52 3.01 31.49 45.18
N ASP A 53 1.78 31.82 44.80
CA ASP A 53 0.98 32.73 45.60
C ASP A 53 -0.40 32.13 45.86
N GLU A 54 -0.77 32.33 47.11
CA GLU A 54 -1.75 31.65 47.93
C GLU A 54 -3.01 32.52 48.00
N VAL A 55 -4.18 32.07 47.55
CA VAL A 55 -5.45 32.61 48.07
C VAL A 55 -6.57 31.56 48.05
N ALA A 56 -7.27 31.54 49.17
CA ALA A 56 -8.24 30.58 49.64
C ALA A 56 -9.65 30.62 49.01
N ALA A 57 -10.39 29.56 49.36
CA ALA A 57 -11.82 29.50 49.68
C ALA A 57 -12.88 29.37 48.57
N GLY A 58 -13.71 28.34 48.71
CA GLY A 58 -15.13 28.37 48.30
C GLY A 58 -15.66 27.08 47.65
N PRO A 59 -16.48 26.26 48.33
CA PRO A 59 -17.19 25.13 47.74
C PRO A 59 -18.56 25.58 47.20
N VAL A 60 -18.88 25.31 45.93
CA VAL A 60 -20.23 25.54 45.38
C VAL A 60 -20.68 24.41 44.45
N ALA A 61 -21.70 23.70 44.94
CA ALA A 61 -22.87 23.11 44.30
C ALA A 61 -22.76 22.31 42.99
N ALA A 62 -23.17 21.03 43.10
CA ALA A 62 -23.54 20.14 42.01
C ALA A 62 -24.84 20.57 41.30
N PRO A 63 -24.92 20.45 39.95
CA PRO A 63 -26.19 20.48 39.22
C PRO A 63 -26.87 19.10 39.14
N PRO A 64 -28.22 19.04 39.07
CA PRO A 64 -29.02 17.84 39.29
C PRO A 64 -29.17 16.92 38.07
N ALA A 65 -29.48 15.67 38.36
CA ALA A 65 -29.90 14.64 37.42
C ALA A 65 -31.22 15.00 36.70
N GLN A 66 -31.31 14.66 35.41
CA GLN A 66 -32.56 14.66 34.64
C GLN A 66 -33.03 13.22 34.31
N PRO A 67 -34.36 13.00 34.24
CA PRO A 67 -34.99 11.68 34.34
C PRO A 67 -35.09 10.89 33.02
N SER A 68 -35.13 9.57 33.20
CA SER A 68 -35.50 8.53 32.24
C SER A 68 -36.86 8.80 31.59
N SER A 69 -36.92 8.67 30.26
CA SER A 69 -38.18 8.60 29.51
C SER A 69 -38.36 7.17 28.97
N SER A 70 -39.32 6.47 29.57
CA SER A 70 -39.95 5.26 29.03
C SER A 70 -41.00 5.68 28.00
N GLY A 71 -40.95 5.09 26.81
CA GLY A 71 -41.90 5.37 25.73
C GLY A 71 -42.12 4.17 24.82
N ALA A 72 -43.16 3.42 25.16
CA ALA A 72 -44.09 2.67 24.30
C ALA A 72 -43.57 1.79 23.15
N ALA A 73 -43.89 0.50 23.30
CA ALA A 73 -43.95 -0.49 22.25
C ALA A 73 -44.94 -0.11 21.14
N VAL A 74 -44.55 -0.35 19.89
CA VAL A 74 -45.49 -0.56 18.78
C VAL A 74 -45.14 -1.89 18.15
N GLN A 75 -46.02 -2.87 18.37
CA GLN A 75 -46.10 -4.11 17.60
C GLN A 75 -46.71 -3.77 16.24
N GLU A 76 -45.96 -3.96 15.16
CA GLU A 76 -46.53 -4.07 13.83
C GLU A 76 -46.52 -5.53 13.39
N THR A 77 -47.72 -6.09 13.32
CA THR A 77 -48.08 -7.32 12.64
C THR A 77 -48.09 -7.10 11.12
N PRO A 78 -47.50 -7.99 10.32
CA PRO A 78 -47.91 -8.14 8.93
C PRO A 78 -48.71 -9.43 8.75
N THR A 79 -50.04 -9.27 8.65
CA THR A 79 -50.93 -10.22 7.99
C THR A 79 -51.14 -9.73 6.56
N VAL A 80 -50.60 -10.42 5.55
CA VAL A 80 -51.22 -10.47 4.22
C VAL A 80 -51.07 -11.86 3.62
N LEU A 81 -52.19 -12.29 3.07
CA LEU A 81 -52.55 -13.58 2.51
C LEU A 81 -51.61 -14.11 1.42
N GLY A 82 -51.62 -15.43 1.32
CA GLY A 82 -50.99 -16.19 0.25
C GLY A 82 -51.61 -15.99 -1.13
N THR A 83 -50.84 -16.42 -2.12
CA THR A 83 -51.35 -16.87 -3.41
C THR A 83 -50.57 -18.11 -3.79
N THR A 84 -51.28 -19.22 -3.72
CA THR A 84 -50.93 -20.51 -4.32
C THR A 84 -51.12 -20.42 -5.83
N ALA A 85 -50.08 -20.72 -6.60
CA ALA A 85 -50.24 -21.20 -7.97
C ALA A 85 -49.03 -22.08 -8.32
N ALA A 86 -49.29 -23.37 -8.43
CA ALA A 86 -48.41 -24.39 -8.97
C ALA A 86 -48.59 -24.47 -10.51
N PRO A 87 -48.12 -25.54 -11.18
CA PRO A 87 -46.99 -25.52 -12.11
C PRO A 87 -47.43 -25.49 -13.58
N SER A 88 -46.48 -25.22 -14.49
CA SER A 88 -46.63 -25.60 -15.90
C SER A 88 -45.32 -26.16 -16.41
N ASP A 89 -45.37 -27.48 -16.64
CA ASP A 89 -44.59 -28.19 -17.64
C ASP A 89 -44.62 -27.48 -19.00
N ALA A 90 -43.50 -27.53 -19.72
CA ALA A 90 -43.48 -28.06 -21.09
C ALA A 90 -42.06 -28.07 -21.64
N ALA A 91 -41.63 -29.27 -21.99
CA ALA A 91 -40.52 -29.58 -22.86
C ALA A 91 -40.65 -28.94 -24.25
N SER A 92 -39.52 -28.64 -24.89
CA SER A 92 -39.11 -29.27 -26.17
C SER A 92 -38.22 -28.39 -27.04
N ALA A 93 -37.28 -29.10 -27.67
CA ALA A 93 -36.75 -28.89 -29.02
C ALA A 93 -35.66 -27.81 -29.26
N LEU A 94 -34.45 -28.34 -29.46
CA LEU A 94 -33.48 -27.90 -30.48
C LEU A 94 -34.15 -27.76 -31.87
N PRO A 95 -33.61 -26.93 -32.77
CA PRO A 95 -32.74 -27.50 -33.80
C PRO A 95 -31.54 -26.61 -34.23
N SER A 96 -30.79 -27.23 -35.14
CA SER A 96 -29.45 -27.02 -35.67
C SER A 96 -29.18 -25.77 -36.51
N ASP A 97 -27.86 -25.57 -36.70
CA ASP A 97 -27.12 -25.13 -37.89
C ASP A 97 -27.59 -23.94 -38.74
N GLY A 98 -26.66 -23.01 -38.94
CA GLY A 98 -26.78 -21.90 -39.86
C GLY A 98 -25.41 -21.30 -40.21
N THR A 99 -24.63 -22.07 -40.96
CA THR A 99 -23.48 -21.59 -41.75
C THR A 99 -23.91 -20.45 -42.66
N THR A 100 -23.28 -19.27 -42.57
CA THR A 100 -23.26 -18.29 -43.66
C THR A 100 -21.98 -17.46 -43.58
N ALA A 101 -21.08 -17.71 -44.54
CA ALA A 101 -19.99 -16.82 -44.91
C ALA A 101 -20.52 -15.64 -45.74
N PRO A 102 -19.80 -14.51 -45.78
CA PRO A 102 -19.82 -13.66 -46.97
C PRO A 102 -18.42 -13.39 -47.55
N PRO A 103 -18.35 -12.91 -48.81
CA PRO A 103 -17.31 -13.25 -49.77
C PRO A 103 -16.18 -12.21 -49.90
N SER A 104 -15.09 -12.69 -50.51
CA SER A 104 -14.04 -11.90 -51.16
C SER A 104 -14.55 -11.18 -52.43
N GLY A 105 -14.07 -9.96 -52.65
CA GLY A 105 -14.20 -9.17 -53.88
C GLY A 105 -14.28 -7.66 -53.53
N ALA A 106 -13.18 -6.92 -53.45
CA ALA A 106 -12.37 -6.30 -54.52
C ALA A 106 -12.93 -4.97 -55.07
N VAL A 107 -11.99 -4.04 -55.30
CA VAL A 107 -11.99 -2.91 -56.27
C VAL A 107 -12.35 -1.49 -55.75
N THR A 108 -11.29 -0.67 -55.70
CA THR A 108 -11.16 0.76 -56.13
C THR A 108 -12.01 1.88 -55.50
N ALA A 109 -11.34 2.85 -54.87
CA ALA A 109 -11.19 4.22 -55.40
C ALA A 109 -10.39 5.14 -54.46
N VAL A 110 -9.53 5.94 -55.09
CA VAL A 110 -8.75 7.08 -54.57
C VAL A 110 -9.71 8.24 -54.23
N PRO A 111 -9.35 9.11 -53.28
CA PRO A 111 -9.17 10.50 -53.68
C PRO A 111 -7.89 11.14 -53.10
N GLU A 112 -7.21 11.89 -53.98
CA GLU A 112 -6.38 13.05 -53.63
C GLU A 112 -7.24 14.07 -52.86
N GLU A 113 -6.68 14.70 -51.83
CA GLU A 113 -6.41 16.15 -51.86
C GLU A 113 -5.77 16.66 -50.54
N THR A 114 -4.78 17.53 -50.73
CA THR A 114 -4.57 18.78 -49.98
C THR A 114 -3.86 18.74 -48.62
N SER A 115 -2.53 18.71 -48.74
CA SER A 115 -1.61 19.81 -48.37
C SER A 115 -2.12 20.86 -47.36
N ALA A 116 -1.54 20.85 -46.14
CA ALA A 116 -1.33 22.06 -45.34
C ALA A 116 -0.17 21.89 -44.34
N ALA A 117 0.95 22.51 -44.71
CA ALA A 117 1.96 23.22 -43.91
C ALA A 117 2.03 23.07 -42.36
N VAL A 118 3.22 22.65 -41.88
CA VAL A 118 4.12 23.13 -40.78
C VAL A 118 3.57 23.99 -39.60
N PRO A 119 4.14 23.95 -38.36
CA PRO A 119 5.59 23.98 -38.10
C PRO A 119 6.16 23.01 -37.03
N THR A 120 7.38 22.58 -37.34
CA THR A 120 8.38 22.02 -36.43
C THR A 120 8.89 23.12 -35.49
N LEU A 121 8.72 22.95 -34.18
CA LEU A 121 9.47 23.70 -33.17
C LEU A 121 10.53 22.77 -32.58
N ALA A 122 11.75 22.90 -33.09
CA ALA A 122 12.95 22.39 -32.44
C ALA A 122 13.27 23.33 -31.27
N VAL A 123 13.14 22.81 -30.04
CA VAL A 123 13.67 23.49 -28.85
C VAL A 123 15.01 22.85 -28.53
N THR A 124 16.08 23.54 -28.93
CA THR A 124 17.45 23.29 -28.50
C THR A 124 17.62 23.92 -27.12
N LEU A 125 17.85 23.10 -26.09
CA LEU A 125 18.25 23.58 -24.76
C LEU A 125 19.76 23.40 -24.62
N THR A 126 20.47 24.49 -24.86
CA THR A 126 21.87 24.69 -24.49
C THR A 126 21.97 24.82 -22.98
N ALA A 127 22.68 23.90 -22.34
CA ALA A 127 23.00 23.98 -20.92
C ALA A 127 24.31 24.75 -20.73
N THR A 128 24.22 25.98 -20.24
CA THR A 128 25.39 26.76 -19.81
C THR A 128 25.81 26.29 -18.42
N VAL A 129 27.02 25.73 -18.34
CA VAL A 129 27.73 25.45 -17.09
C VAL A 129 28.33 26.75 -16.59
N ALA A 130 27.94 27.18 -15.38
CA ALA A 130 28.65 28.22 -14.64
C ALA A 130 29.33 27.56 -13.44
N ALA A 131 30.65 27.47 -13.53
CA ALA A 131 31.56 27.15 -12.46
C ALA A 131 31.77 28.37 -11.55
N GLY A 132 31.94 28.16 -10.25
CA GLY A 132 32.31 29.20 -9.30
C GLY A 132 32.40 28.67 -7.87
N ALA A 133 33.61 28.24 -7.46
CA ALA A 133 34.03 28.03 -6.08
C ALA A 133 34.16 29.40 -5.34
N PRO A 134 34.41 29.50 -4.01
CA PRO A 134 35.59 28.97 -3.29
C PRO A 134 35.23 28.25 -1.96
N ALA A 135 35.90 27.17 -1.55
CA ALA A 135 37.17 27.13 -0.81
C ALA A 135 37.19 28.01 0.46
N THR A 136 37.14 27.38 1.64
CA THR A 136 37.63 27.97 2.89
C THR A 136 38.22 26.84 3.75
N ASP A 137 39.47 27.05 4.12
CA ASP A 137 40.39 26.17 4.80
C ASP A 137 40.24 26.19 6.34
N ALA A 138 40.49 25.01 6.94
CA ALA A 138 41.14 24.75 8.25
C ALA A 138 40.48 25.24 9.57
N PRO A 139 40.91 24.78 10.79
CA PRO A 139 41.93 23.78 11.14
C PRO A 139 41.49 22.68 12.16
N THR A 140 42.36 21.68 12.34
CA THR A 140 42.43 20.67 13.43
C THR A 140 43.22 21.24 14.63
N PRO A 141 42.87 20.96 15.91
CA PRO A 141 43.50 19.90 16.74
C PRO A 141 42.49 19.27 17.74
N GLY A 142 42.68 18.15 18.43
CA GLY A 142 43.77 17.22 18.67
C GLY A 142 43.23 16.04 19.51
N PRO A 143 44.08 15.05 19.87
CA PRO A 143 43.68 13.83 20.55
C PRO A 143 43.86 13.96 22.08
N SER A 144 42.82 13.62 22.84
CA SER A 144 42.93 13.38 24.29
C SER A 144 42.13 12.15 24.66
N GLY A 145 42.84 11.11 25.09
CA GLY A 145 42.26 9.94 25.73
C GLY A 145 41.74 10.27 27.12
N VAL A 146 40.72 9.54 27.54
CA VAL A 146 40.47 9.27 28.96
C VAL A 146 40.05 7.81 29.09
N ALA A 147 40.76 7.15 30.00
CA ALA A 147 40.58 5.78 30.40
C ALA A 147 39.25 5.55 31.14
N ALA A 148 38.89 4.26 31.21
CA ALA A 148 38.25 3.57 32.32
C ALA A 148 36.98 4.18 32.96
N THR A 149 35.89 3.41 32.97
CA THR A 149 35.32 2.85 34.21
C THR A 149 34.28 1.80 33.83
N ALA A 150 34.50 0.56 34.28
CA ALA A 150 33.54 -0.52 34.23
C ALA A 150 32.43 -0.27 35.27
N PRO A 151 31.14 -0.50 34.96
CA PRO A 151 30.10 -0.51 35.99
C PRO A 151 30.11 -1.85 36.76
N PRO A 152 29.85 -1.81 38.08
CA PRO A 152 29.88 -2.98 38.95
C PRO A 152 28.71 -3.94 38.72
N THR A 153 29.06 -5.22 38.81
CA THR A 153 28.18 -6.38 38.91
C THR A 153 27.19 -6.21 40.06
N ALA A 154 25.90 -6.07 39.74
CA ALA A 154 24.82 -6.17 40.73
C ALA A 154 24.34 -7.63 40.84
N PRO A 155 24.03 -8.13 42.06
CA PRO A 155 23.65 -9.51 42.28
C PRO A 155 22.25 -9.82 41.75
N SER A 156 22.16 -10.98 41.11
CA SER A 156 20.92 -11.64 40.69
C SER A 156 19.98 -11.87 41.87
N THR A 157 18.86 -11.15 41.92
CA THR A 157 17.69 -11.57 42.70
C THR A 157 16.87 -12.55 41.87
N THR A 158 17.08 -13.84 42.15
CA THR A 158 16.23 -14.93 41.70
C THR A 158 14.88 -14.81 42.42
N LEU A 159 13.93 -14.12 41.81
CA LEU A 159 12.52 -14.24 42.18
C LEU A 159 11.92 -15.37 41.35
N THR A 160 11.70 -16.50 42.01
CA THR A 160 10.88 -17.63 41.53
C THR A 160 9.42 -17.18 41.43
N PRO A 161 8.81 -17.04 40.24
CA PRO A 161 7.37 -16.83 40.16
C PRO A 161 6.63 -18.15 40.31
N SER A 162 5.70 -18.12 41.25
CA SER A 162 4.72 -19.14 41.61
C SER A 162 3.91 -19.62 40.39
N PRO A 163 3.75 -20.94 40.16
CA PRO A 163 3.10 -21.46 38.97
C PRO A 163 1.62 -21.79 39.24
N LEU A 164 0.71 -20.83 39.24
CA LEU A 164 -0.73 -21.11 39.19
C LEU A 164 -1.55 -19.83 38.92
N ALA A 165 -1.53 -19.38 37.67
CA ALA A 165 -2.57 -18.51 37.13
C ALA A 165 -2.66 -18.74 35.62
N ALA A 166 -3.83 -19.19 35.15
CA ALA A 166 -4.13 -19.39 33.74
C ALA A 166 -3.83 -18.10 32.96
N THR A 167 -2.66 -18.06 32.32
CA THR A 167 -2.14 -16.86 31.67
C THR A 167 -2.82 -16.73 30.31
N GLY A 168 -3.85 -15.89 30.24
CA GLY A 168 -4.35 -15.40 28.96
C GLY A 168 -3.20 -14.74 28.20
N ARG A 169 -2.79 -15.34 27.09
CA ARG A 169 -1.70 -14.84 26.25
C ARG A 169 -2.02 -13.39 25.82
N PRO A 170 -1.15 -12.40 26.10
CA PRO A 170 -1.44 -11.00 25.77
C PRO A 170 -1.66 -10.85 24.27
N VAL A 171 -2.76 -10.18 23.90
CA VAL A 171 -3.06 -9.87 22.50
C VAL A 171 -2.09 -8.78 22.02
N PRO A 172 -1.29 -9.03 20.97
CA PRO A 172 -0.29 -8.06 20.52
C PRO A 172 -0.98 -6.78 20.02
N THR A 173 -0.50 -5.62 20.49
CA THR A 173 -0.99 -4.32 20.04
C THR A 173 -0.56 -4.07 18.58
N PRO A 174 -1.46 -3.62 17.68
CA PRO A 174 -1.10 -3.32 16.29
C PRO A 174 0.01 -2.25 16.21
N GLY A 175 1.19 -2.63 15.69
CA GLY A 175 2.29 -1.72 15.43
C GLY A 175 3.54 -1.90 16.31
N THR A 176 3.52 -2.79 17.30
CA THR A 176 4.71 -3.18 18.06
C THR A 176 5.46 -4.31 17.35
N THR A 177 6.79 -4.36 17.51
CA THR A 177 7.60 -5.52 17.11
C THR A 177 7.03 -6.75 17.82
N LEU A 178 6.65 -7.75 17.04
CA LEU A 178 6.08 -8.99 17.56
C LEU A 178 7.03 -9.62 18.58
N ALA A 179 6.51 -10.00 19.74
CA ALA A 179 7.30 -10.75 20.72
C ALA A 179 7.87 -12.01 20.05
N PRO A 180 9.09 -12.44 20.41
CA PRO A 180 9.69 -13.66 19.90
C PRO A 180 8.70 -14.84 20.00
N GLY A 181 8.40 -15.50 18.88
CA GLY A 181 7.50 -16.65 18.82
C GLY A 181 6.07 -16.40 18.31
N TYR A 182 5.66 -15.16 18.00
CA TYR A 182 4.39 -14.95 17.27
C TYR A 182 4.61 -15.06 15.76
N THR A 183 3.81 -15.91 15.11
CA THR A 183 3.76 -15.95 13.65
C THR A 183 3.12 -14.66 13.10
N ALA A 184 3.53 -14.23 11.91
CA ALA A 184 2.93 -13.06 11.26
C ALA A 184 1.41 -13.20 11.08
N MET A 185 0.93 -14.44 10.92
CA MET A 185 -0.49 -14.77 10.80
C MET A 185 -1.25 -14.68 12.12
N GLU A 186 -0.65 -15.06 13.25
CA GLU A 186 -1.26 -14.81 14.56
C GLU A 186 -1.44 -13.31 14.81
N ALA A 187 -0.42 -12.51 14.48
CA ALA A 187 -0.47 -11.06 14.57
C ALA A 187 -1.55 -10.44 13.67
N LEU A 188 -1.76 -11.04 12.49
CA LEU A 188 -2.77 -10.65 11.54
C LEU A 188 -4.17 -10.86 12.13
N TYR A 189 -4.43 -12.04 12.71
CA TYR A 189 -5.75 -12.38 13.26
C TYR A 189 -6.07 -11.69 14.58
N ALA A 190 -5.06 -11.18 15.28
CA ALA A 190 -5.25 -10.32 16.45
C ALA A 190 -5.70 -8.89 16.06
N ASP A 191 -5.56 -8.48 14.79
CA ASP A 191 -5.90 -7.13 14.35
C ASP A 191 -7.41 -6.98 14.11
N ALA A 192 -8.09 -6.24 14.99
CA ALA A 192 -9.53 -5.98 14.89
C ALA A 192 -9.94 -5.27 13.57
N ARG A 193 -8.99 -4.63 12.86
CA ARG A 193 -9.27 -3.97 11.58
C ARG A 193 -9.44 -4.96 10.44
N LEU A 194 -8.95 -6.19 10.60
CA LEU A 194 -8.93 -7.20 9.56
C LEU A 194 -9.74 -8.43 9.99
N PRO A 195 -11.02 -8.54 9.58
CA PRO A 195 -11.80 -9.72 9.91
C PRO A 195 -11.19 -10.96 9.26
N ARG A 196 -11.47 -12.14 9.81
CA ARG A 196 -11.09 -13.40 9.18
C ARG A 196 -11.69 -13.50 7.78
N LEU A 197 -10.88 -13.94 6.82
CA LEU A 197 -11.34 -14.13 5.46
C LEU A 197 -12.34 -15.31 5.42
N PRO A 198 -13.58 -15.12 4.96
CA PRO A 198 -14.55 -16.20 4.89
C PRO A 198 -14.02 -17.36 4.05
N ALA A 199 -14.30 -18.60 4.48
CA ALA A 199 -13.89 -19.80 3.76
C ALA A 199 -14.43 -19.81 2.31
N LYS A 200 -15.66 -19.31 2.13
CA LYS A 200 -16.34 -19.19 0.84
C LYS A 200 -16.35 -17.75 0.33
N ALA A 201 -15.18 -17.15 0.18
CA ALA A 201 -15.08 -15.82 -0.43
C ALA A 201 -15.51 -15.86 -1.90
N ARG A 202 -16.26 -14.84 -2.33
CA ARG A 202 -16.72 -14.71 -3.72
C ARG A 202 -15.54 -14.60 -4.68
N ARG A 203 -15.73 -15.07 -5.91
CA ARG A 203 -14.80 -14.86 -7.03
C ARG A 203 -15.30 -13.75 -7.95
N VAL A 204 -14.38 -13.00 -8.52
CA VAL A 204 -14.63 -11.94 -9.50
C VAL A 204 -14.14 -12.40 -10.85
N PRO A 205 -14.96 -12.28 -11.93
CA PRO A 205 -14.49 -12.59 -13.27
C PRO A 205 -13.39 -11.61 -13.68
N LEU A 206 -12.22 -12.14 -14.01
CA LEU A 206 -11.08 -11.35 -14.49
C LEU A 206 -11.05 -11.42 -16.01
N LYS A 207 -11.67 -10.45 -16.67
CA LYS A 207 -11.56 -10.27 -18.13
C LYS A 207 -10.27 -9.52 -18.44
N ALA A 208 -9.49 -10.01 -19.40
CA ALA A 208 -8.25 -9.36 -19.83
C ALA A 208 -8.51 -7.87 -20.11
N ALA A 209 -7.78 -6.99 -19.43
CA ALA A 209 -7.95 -5.56 -19.60
C ALA A 209 -7.37 -5.12 -20.96
N PRO A 210 -8.18 -4.60 -21.89
CA PRO A 210 -7.65 -4.04 -23.13
C PRO A 210 -6.96 -2.72 -22.82
N GLY A 211 -5.81 -2.49 -23.48
CA GLY A 211 -5.13 -1.20 -23.46
C GLY A 211 -3.62 -1.28 -23.37
N ARG A 212 -3.00 -0.10 -23.29
CA ARG A 212 -1.55 0.05 -23.11
C ARG A 212 -1.13 -0.54 -21.77
N THR A 213 0.09 -1.06 -21.73
CA THR A 213 0.67 -1.63 -20.51
C THR A 213 1.93 -0.87 -20.09
N VAL A 214 2.25 -0.94 -18.80
CA VAL A 214 3.50 -0.47 -18.21
C VAL A 214 4.25 -1.69 -17.69
N LYS A 215 5.50 -1.85 -18.09
CA LYS A 215 6.37 -2.92 -17.60
C LYS A 215 7.12 -2.41 -16.37
N ASP A 216 6.84 -2.99 -15.21
CA ASP A 216 7.56 -2.74 -13.99
C ASP A 216 8.63 -3.81 -13.79
N ARG A 217 9.84 -3.52 -14.28
CA ARG A 217 10.98 -4.44 -14.20
C ARG A 217 11.48 -4.65 -12.77
N ARG A 218 11.25 -3.69 -11.87
CA ARG A 218 11.73 -3.80 -10.48
C ARG A 218 10.89 -4.77 -9.67
N SER A 219 9.60 -4.85 -9.98
CA SER A 219 8.68 -5.81 -9.36
C SER A 219 8.43 -7.05 -10.21
N GLY A 220 8.89 -7.12 -11.46
CA GLY A 220 8.65 -8.28 -12.33
C GLY A 220 7.19 -8.42 -12.77
N VAL A 221 6.48 -7.30 -12.96
CA VAL A 221 5.06 -7.30 -13.35
C VAL A 221 4.77 -6.37 -14.52
N VAL A 222 3.74 -6.73 -15.29
CA VAL A 222 3.13 -5.92 -16.33
C VAL A 222 1.77 -5.44 -15.82
N LEU A 223 1.54 -4.14 -15.96
CA LEU A 223 0.39 -3.45 -15.40
C LEU A 223 -0.40 -2.75 -16.50
N PRO A 224 -1.73 -2.61 -16.36
CA PRO A 224 -2.48 -1.77 -17.27
C PRO A 224 -2.14 -0.29 -17.03
N ARG A 225 -1.92 0.45 -18.12
CA ARG A 225 -1.88 1.91 -18.10
C ARG A 225 -3.32 2.42 -18.16
N LEU A 226 -3.80 2.94 -17.05
CA LEU A 226 -5.17 3.43 -16.95
C LEU A 226 -5.34 4.68 -17.82
N ALA A 227 -6.50 4.80 -18.44
CA ALA A 227 -6.84 5.95 -19.27
C ALA A 227 -7.03 7.21 -18.42
N LYS A 228 -7.16 8.37 -19.07
CA LYS A 228 -7.56 9.61 -18.37
C LYS A 228 -8.81 9.35 -17.53
N PRO A 229 -8.89 9.88 -16.29
CA PRO A 229 -8.06 10.95 -15.73
C PRO A 229 -6.85 10.46 -14.91
N TRP A 230 -6.51 9.17 -14.96
CA TRP A 230 -5.35 8.64 -14.24
C TRP A 230 -4.05 9.27 -14.76
N LYS A 231 -3.23 9.79 -13.83
CA LYS A 231 -1.92 10.36 -14.11
C LYS A 231 -0.83 9.47 -13.52
N THR A 232 0.22 9.23 -14.30
CA THR A 232 1.41 8.52 -13.82
C THR A 232 2.30 9.49 -13.03
N TYR A 233 2.77 9.04 -11.88
CA TYR A 233 3.70 9.80 -11.03
C TYR A 233 5.00 9.02 -10.84
N GLY A 234 6.04 9.74 -10.41
CA GLY A 234 7.39 9.20 -10.23
C GLY A 234 7.48 8.02 -9.25
N PRO A 235 8.58 7.24 -9.33
CA PRO A 235 8.68 5.88 -8.80
C PRO A 235 9.13 5.79 -7.31
N ALA A 236 8.85 6.80 -6.48
CA ALA A 236 9.21 6.77 -5.06
C ALA A 236 7.98 7.02 -4.17
N PRO A 237 7.72 6.18 -3.14
CA PRO A 237 8.40 4.94 -2.75
C PRO A 237 8.00 3.70 -3.59
N PHE A 238 7.07 3.85 -4.52
CA PHE A 238 6.50 2.77 -5.34
C PHE A 238 7.16 2.70 -6.70
N THR A 239 7.49 1.51 -7.20
CA THR A 239 8.14 1.35 -8.51
C THR A 239 7.31 1.89 -9.66
N THR A 240 5.99 1.72 -9.62
CA THR A 240 5.03 2.41 -10.50
C THR A 240 3.91 3.02 -9.69
N ARG A 241 3.46 4.23 -10.07
CA ARG A 241 2.33 4.92 -9.43
C ARG A 241 1.42 5.60 -10.46
N GLN A 242 0.12 5.30 -10.40
CA GLN A 242 -0.93 5.98 -11.14
C GLN A 242 -1.97 6.51 -10.14
N VAL A 243 -2.41 7.75 -10.31
CA VAL A 243 -3.25 8.44 -9.31
C VAL A 243 -4.37 9.20 -10.00
N LEU A 244 -5.56 9.17 -9.42
CA LEU A 244 -6.69 9.99 -9.83
C LEU A 244 -6.53 11.44 -9.35
N PRO A 245 -7.02 12.44 -10.10
CA PRO A 245 -7.08 13.81 -9.59
C PRO A 245 -7.90 13.84 -8.30
N GLN A 246 -7.61 14.78 -7.42
CA GLN A 246 -8.34 14.92 -6.17
C GLN A 246 -9.81 15.33 -6.44
N ALA A 247 -10.75 14.69 -5.76
CA ALA A 247 -12.16 15.09 -5.84
C ALA A 247 -12.40 16.33 -4.97
N ARG A 248 -13.29 17.23 -5.39
CA ARG A 248 -13.68 18.42 -4.62
C ARG A 248 -14.16 18.00 -3.22
N GLY A 249 -13.66 18.66 -2.18
CA GLY A 249 -14.05 18.37 -0.79
C GLY A 249 -13.44 17.12 -0.16
N SER A 250 -12.52 16.42 -0.84
CA SER A 250 -11.83 15.25 -0.26
C SER A 250 -10.33 15.34 -0.43
N ARG A 251 -9.56 15.00 0.60
CA ARG A 251 -8.09 14.83 0.50
C ARG A 251 -7.70 13.45 -0.03
N LEU A 252 -8.65 12.50 -0.01
CA LEU A 252 -8.43 11.15 -0.51
C LEU A 252 -8.62 11.12 -2.02
N ARG A 253 -7.79 10.33 -2.68
CA ARG A 253 -7.83 10.12 -4.13
C ARG A 253 -7.47 8.68 -4.44
N GLY A 254 -8.01 8.18 -5.54
CA GLY A 254 -7.67 6.83 -5.98
C GLY A 254 -6.19 6.73 -6.35
N MET A 255 -5.58 5.61 -5.98
CA MET A 255 -4.19 5.30 -6.28
C MET A 255 -4.08 3.85 -6.73
N PHE A 256 -3.23 3.63 -7.72
CA PHE A 256 -2.78 2.33 -8.17
C PHE A 256 -1.25 2.34 -8.12
N VAL A 257 -0.67 1.42 -7.35
CA VAL A 257 0.75 1.35 -7.11
C VAL A 257 1.26 -0.07 -7.22
N THR A 258 2.53 -0.19 -7.56
CA THR A 258 3.30 -1.43 -7.44
C THR A 258 4.57 -1.23 -6.67
N CYS A 259 5.01 -2.30 -6.03
CA CYS A 259 6.31 -2.40 -5.39
C CYS A 259 6.70 -3.87 -5.18
N PRO A 260 7.98 -4.18 -4.97
CA PRO A 260 8.37 -5.45 -4.35
C PRO A 260 7.68 -5.58 -3.00
N LEU A 261 7.18 -6.77 -2.68
CA LEU A 261 6.42 -7.02 -1.46
C LEU A 261 7.21 -6.53 -0.23
N PRO A 262 6.68 -5.55 0.53
CA PRO A 262 7.41 -4.92 1.63
C PRO A 262 7.37 -5.73 2.93
N ILE A 263 6.68 -6.87 2.91
CA ILE A 263 6.52 -7.83 4.00
C ILE A 263 7.25 -9.13 3.65
N GLU A 264 7.47 -9.96 4.65
CA GLU A 264 8.04 -11.29 4.47
C GLU A 264 7.05 -12.21 3.74
N GLU A 265 7.57 -12.91 2.72
CA GLU A 265 6.80 -13.86 1.96
C GLU A 265 6.40 -15.06 2.83
N GLN A 266 5.12 -15.43 2.76
CA GLN A 266 4.60 -16.62 3.41
C GLN A 266 4.58 -17.78 2.42
N LYS A 267 4.66 -19.01 2.96
CA LYS A 267 4.60 -20.25 2.18
C LYS A 267 3.36 -20.33 1.28
N ALA A 268 2.22 -19.85 1.76
CA ALA A 268 1.00 -19.75 0.97
C ALA A 268 0.84 -18.34 0.38
N PRO A 269 0.68 -18.18 -0.94
CA PRO A 269 0.45 -16.87 -1.58
C PRO A 269 -0.77 -16.12 -1.02
N ARG A 270 -1.78 -16.88 -0.55
CA ARG A 270 -2.97 -16.35 0.11
C ARG A 270 -2.62 -15.61 1.41
N ASP A 271 -1.71 -16.15 2.21
CA ASP A 271 -1.32 -15.58 3.50
C ASP A 271 -0.46 -14.33 3.29
N SER A 272 0.45 -14.36 2.30
CA SER A 272 1.17 -13.18 1.81
C SER A 272 0.21 -12.07 1.38
N ALA A 273 -0.86 -12.41 0.65
CA ALA A 273 -1.86 -11.44 0.23
C ALA A 273 -2.66 -10.85 1.42
N LEU A 274 -2.97 -11.67 2.44
CA LEU A 274 -3.67 -11.20 3.64
C LEU A 274 -2.81 -10.22 4.45
N LEU A 275 -1.53 -10.56 4.67
CA LEU A 275 -0.57 -9.65 5.32
C LEU A 275 -0.37 -8.38 4.49
N ALA A 276 -0.35 -8.49 3.16
CA ALA A 276 -0.27 -7.34 2.28
C ALA A 276 -1.50 -6.44 2.41
N ALA A 277 -2.70 -7.01 2.48
CA ALA A 277 -3.93 -6.25 2.72
C ALA A 277 -3.86 -5.50 4.07
N ARG A 278 -3.36 -6.13 5.13
CA ARG A 278 -3.10 -5.43 6.42
C ARG A 278 -2.10 -4.28 6.24
N TRP A 279 -0.99 -4.51 5.54
CA TRP A 279 0.00 -3.46 5.28
C TRP A 279 -0.62 -2.25 4.54
N THR A 280 -1.53 -2.49 3.58
CA THR A 280 -2.19 -1.39 2.86
C THR A 280 -3.10 -0.53 3.74
N LEU A 281 -3.56 -1.02 4.90
CA LEU A 281 -4.33 -0.19 5.85
C LEU A 281 -3.53 1.04 6.32
N ASN A 282 -2.20 0.99 6.27
CA ASN A 282 -1.34 2.15 6.56
C ASN A 282 -1.55 3.31 5.57
N HIS A 283 -2.18 3.06 4.42
CA HIS A 283 -2.47 4.06 3.38
C HIS A 283 -3.92 4.57 3.47
N HIS A 284 -4.66 4.12 4.47
CA HIS A 284 -6.01 4.54 4.77
C HIS A 284 -6.05 5.39 6.05
N PRO A 285 -7.13 6.17 6.28
CA PRO A 285 -7.31 6.90 7.52
C PRO A 285 -7.24 5.99 8.75
N LYS A 286 -6.83 6.55 9.89
CA LYS A 286 -6.78 5.83 11.18
C LYS A 286 -8.18 5.26 11.50
N GLY A 287 -8.20 4.06 12.09
CA GLY A 287 -9.46 3.35 12.41
C GLY A 287 -10.13 2.69 11.21
N ALA A 288 -9.48 2.65 10.05
CA ALA A 288 -10.01 1.95 8.88
C ALA A 288 -10.17 0.44 9.13
N THR A 289 -11.31 -0.12 8.72
CA THR A 289 -11.62 -1.55 8.82
C THR A 289 -11.91 -2.14 7.45
N ILE A 290 -11.59 -3.42 7.26
CA ILE A 290 -11.76 -4.15 6.00
C ILE A 290 -13.03 -5.00 6.02
N THR A 291 -13.71 -5.06 4.87
CA THR A 291 -14.76 -6.05 4.59
C THR A 291 -14.41 -6.76 3.29
N TRP A 292 -14.22 -8.08 3.36
CA TRP A 292 -13.85 -8.89 2.21
C TRP A 292 -14.96 -8.91 1.16
N LEU A 293 -14.60 -8.64 -0.10
CA LEU A 293 -15.53 -8.68 -1.23
C LEU A 293 -15.25 -9.89 -2.13
N ALA A 294 -13.97 -10.21 -2.33
CA ALA A 294 -13.57 -11.37 -3.12
C ALA A 294 -12.17 -11.87 -2.73
N SER A 295 -11.94 -13.15 -2.96
CA SER A 295 -10.63 -13.78 -2.82
C SER A 295 -10.52 -14.95 -3.78
N GLN A 296 -9.46 -14.99 -4.57
CA GLN A 296 -9.25 -16.08 -5.52
C GLN A 296 -7.77 -16.25 -5.90
N PRO A 297 -7.37 -17.47 -6.29
CA PRO A 297 -6.07 -17.68 -6.89
C PRO A 297 -5.98 -16.96 -8.25
N VAL A 298 -4.77 -16.51 -8.58
CA VAL A 298 -4.41 -16.00 -9.91
C VAL A 298 -3.14 -16.69 -10.39
N LYS A 299 -2.80 -16.56 -11.68
CA LYS A 299 -1.59 -17.18 -12.22
C LYS A 299 -0.37 -16.68 -11.45
N LYS A 300 0.34 -17.59 -10.77
CA LYS A 300 1.50 -17.30 -9.90
C LYS A 300 1.17 -16.37 -8.72
N GLY A 301 -0.02 -16.45 -8.13
CA GLY A 301 -0.30 -15.59 -6.98
C GLY A 301 -1.70 -15.65 -6.40
N TRP A 302 -2.05 -14.61 -5.64
CA TRP A 302 -3.37 -14.50 -5.00
C TRP A 302 -3.92 -13.08 -5.09
N LEU A 303 -5.23 -12.97 -5.33
CA LEU A 303 -5.98 -11.72 -5.40
C LEU A 303 -6.92 -11.61 -4.22
N LEU A 304 -6.91 -10.45 -3.55
CA LEU A 304 -7.91 -10.05 -2.57
C LEU A 304 -8.56 -8.73 -3.01
N MET A 305 -9.88 -8.68 -2.97
CA MET A 305 -10.65 -7.45 -3.17
C MET A 305 -11.48 -7.19 -1.93
N TYR A 306 -11.51 -5.95 -1.46
CA TYR A 306 -12.17 -5.59 -0.22
C TYR A 306 -12.71 -4.15 -0.25
N ARG A 307 -13.61 -3.87 0.67
CA ARG A 307 -14.06 -2.52 0.99
C ARG A 307 -13.36 -2.08 2.27
N VAL A 308 -12.87 -0.85 2.30
CA VAL A 308 -12.30 -0.24 3.49
C VAL A 308 -13.30 0.80 4.00
N LYS A 309 -13.75 0.69 5.25
CA LYS A 309 -14.63 1.69 5.90
C LYS A 309 -13.80 2.56 6.84
N TYR A 310 -14.06 3.87 6.84
CA TYR A 310 -13.43 4.83 7.76
C TYR A 310 -14.39 5.99 8.02
N GLY A 311 -14.84 6.15 9.27
CA GLY A 311 -15.89 7.09 9.62
C GLY A 311 -17.17 6.85 8.79
N ARG A 312 -17.67 7.91 8.15
CA ARG A 312 -18.86 7.85 7.25
C ARG A 312 -18.52 7.48 5.80
N HIS A 313 -17.23 7.28 5.51
CA HIS A 313 -16.74 7.08 4.16
C HIS A 313 -16.27 5.64 3.94
N SER A 314 -16.14 5.29 2.66
CA SER A 314 -15.56 4.01 2.27
C SER A 314 -14.71 4.09 1.01
N SER A 315 -13.78 3.17 0.87
CA SER A 315 -13.00 2.96 -0.35
C SER A 315 -13.19 1.54 -0.86
N ARG A 316 -13.11 1.34 -2.17
CA ARG A 316 -12.98 0.01 -2.77
C ARG A 316 -11.52 -0.22 -3.11
N ALA A 317 -10.95 -1.31 -2.62
CA ALA A 317 -9.55 -1.62 -2.78
C ALA A 317 -9.34 -3.07 -3.21
N ALA A 318 -8.18 -3.31 -3.83
CA ALA A 318 -7.73 -4.65 -4.15
C ALA A 318 -6.21 -4.75 -4.06
N VAL A 319 -5.76 -5.93 -3.69
CA VAL A 319 -4.35 -6.32 -3.60
C VAL A 319 -4.14 -7.57 -4.40
N VAL A 320 -3.11 -7.57 -5.23
CA VAL A 320 -2.62 -8.76 -5.94
C VAL A 320 -1.18 -8.97 -5.52
N VAL A 321 -0.87 -10.18 -5.05
CA VAL A 321 0.50 -10.63 -4.83
C VAL A 321 0.83 -11.64 -5.91
N LEU A 322 1.91 -11.41 -6.66
CA LEU A 322 2.34 -12.25 -7.76
C LEU A 322 3.82 -12.63 -7.62
N ASP A 323 4.15 -13.89 -7.82
CA ASP A 323 5.53 -14.32 -8.01
C ASP A 323 5.98 -13.98 -9.44
N GLY A 324 6.79 -12.92 -9.52
CA GLY A 324 7.34 -12.39 -10.75
C GLY A 324 8.63 -13.03 -11.22
N GLY A 325 9.14 -14.08 -10.55
CA GLY A 325 10.51 -14.57 -10.75
C GLY A 325 11.60 -13.61 -10.23
N MET A 326 11.20 -12.63 -9.42
CA MET A 326 12.10 -11.69 -8.74
C MET A 326 12.40 -12.20 -7.32
N PRO A 327 13.48 -11.75 -6.65
CA PRO A 327 13.81 -12.17 -5.29
C PRO A 327 12.73 -11.89 -4.24
N LYS A 328 11.78 -11.01 -4.57
CA LYS A 328 10.57 -10.76 -3.79
C LYS A 328 9.37 -10.78 -4.71
N PRO A 329 8.23 -11.33 -4.28
CA PRO A 329 7.01 -11.27 -5.06
C PRO A 329 6.60 -9.81 -5.26
N ALA A 330 5.86 -9.56 -6.33
CA ALA A 330 5.30 -8.27 -6.65
C ALA A 330 4.03 -8.02 -5.84
N LEU A 331 3.89 -6.80 -5.32
CA LEU A 331 2.65 -6.29 -4.77
C LEU A 331 2.06 -5.27 -5.74
N ALA A 332 0.80 -5.49 -6.15
CA ALA A 332 -0.01 -4.50 -6.84
C ALA A 332 -1.20 -4.11 -5.95
N PHE A 333 -1.28 -2.82 -5.61
CA PHE A 333 -2.32 -2.28 -4.74
C PHE A 333 -3.09 -1.18 -5.47
N VAL A 334 -4.42 -1.28 -5.47
CA VAL A 334 -5.32 -0.25 -5.97
C VAL A 334 -6.37 0.08 -4.93
N THR A 335 -6.67 1.36 -4.76
CA THR A 335 -7.75 1.84 -3.90
C THR A 335 -8.43 3.04 -4.55
N VAL A 336 -9.75 3.13 -4.43
CA VAL A 336 -10.57 4.23 -4.95
C VAL A 336 -11.59 4.65 -3.90
N PRO A 337 -11.58 5.91 -3.42
CA PRO A 337 -12.54 6.39 -2.44
C PRO A 337 -13.96 6.48 -3.02
N ASP A 338 -14.96 6.49 -2.15
CA ASP A 338 -16.38 6.68 -2.48
C ASP A 338 -16.68 8.03 -3.14
N THR A 339 -15.93 9.07 -2.82
CA THR A 339 -15.95 10.38 -3.53
C THR A 339 -15.62 10.24 -5.02
N GLN A 340 -15.00 9.11 -5.41
CA GLN A 340 -14.68 8.74 -6.79
C GLN A 340 -15.36 7.43 -7.20
N ARG A 341 -16.54 7.12 -6.65
CA ARG A 341 -17.27 5.86 -6.88
C ARG A 341 -17.49 5.51 -8.36
N LYS A 342 -17.62 6.50 -9.25
CA LYS A 342 -17.69 6.30 -10.70
C LYS A 342 -16.49 5.54 -11.28
N ARG A 343 -15.36 5.51 -10.55
CA ARG A 343 -14.10 4.83 -10.92
C ARG A 343 -13.90 3.50 -10.20
N TRP A 344 -14.89 2.98 -9.46
CA TRP A 344 -14.77 1.66 -8.81
C TRP A 344 -14.63 0.50 -9.80
N SER A 345 -15.12 0.64 -11.03
CA SER A 345 -14.89 -0.33 -12.11
C SER A 345 -13.42 -0.41 -12.52
N ASP A 346 -12.65 0.67 -12.35
CA ASP A 346 -11.22 0.67 -12.64
C ASP A 346 -10.46 -0.28 -11.70
N VAL A 347 -10.94 -0.51 -10.48
CA VAL A 347 -10.34 -1.49 -9.56
C VAL A 347 -10.34 -2.88 -10.19
N THR A 348 -11.48 -3.32 -10.74
CA THR A 348 -11.60 -4.62 -11.41
C THR A 348 -10.77 -4.67 -12.69
N ARG A 349 -10.70 -3.56 -13.44
CA ARG A 349 -9.88 -3.46 -14.66
C ARG A 349 -8.39 -3.52 -14.37
N VAL A 350 -7.94 -2.91 -13.26
CA VAL A 350 -6.55 -2.98 -12.82
C VAL A 350 -6.18 -4.43 -12.53
N ILE A 351 -6.89 -5.06 -11.60
CA ILE A 351 -6.55 -6.41 -11.14
C ILE A 351 -6.66 -7.47 -12.23
N SER A 352 -7.51 -7.27 -13.24
CA SER A 352 -7.59 -8.19 -14.38
C SER A 352 -6.50 -7.98 -15.42
N GLY A 353 -5.79 -6.84 -15.38
CA GLY A 353 -4.68 -6.53 -16.26
C GLY A 353 -3.29 -6.83 -15.67
N VAL A 354 -3.17 -6.95 -14.34
CA VAL A 354 -1.90 -7.25 -13.67
C VAL A 354 -1.48 -8.68 -13.99
N ARG A 355 -0.25 -8.84 -14.47
CA ARG A 355 0.35 -10.15 -14.77
C ARG A 355 1.84 -10.13 -14.54
N VAL A 356 2.43 -11.31 -14.38
CA VAL A 356 3.88 -11.48 -14.27
C VAL A 356 4.56 -11.06 -15.57
N LEU A 357 5.74 -10.44 -15.47
CA LEU A 357 6.63 -10.20 -16.58
C LEU A 357 7.24 -11.56 -16.98
N GLY A 358 6.62 -12.20 -17.97
CA GLY A 358 7.15 -13.41 -18.61
C GLY A 358 8.24 -13.10 -19.60
#